data_AF-A0A646IKD4-F1
#
_entry.id   AF-A0A646IKD4-F1
#
_cell.length_a   1.000
_cell.length_b   1.000
_cell.length_c   1.000
_cell.angle_alpha   90.00
_cell.angle_beta   90.00
_cell.angle_gamma   90.00
#
_symmetry.space_group_name_H-M   'P 1'
#
loop_
_entity.id
_entity.type
_entity.pdbx_description
1 polymer ?
#
loop_
_entity_poly.entity_id
_entity_poly.type
_entity_poly.pdbx_seq_one_letter_code
_entity_poly.pdbx_strand_id
1 'polypeptide(L)'
;RGSVGRRERLRRRQREHFVGRRGELAVFEANLRRDPGADDYEFVFHVRGQAGVGKSTLVRRWRGQAEERGALCVLLADEMPGPVAVMTAIARDLSRQGAELREFDKRLETYWQRRREAESAALPGVDGEG
;
A
#
# COMPACT_ATOMS: atom_id res chain seq x y z
N ARG A 1 29.39 15.47 7.08
CA ARG A 1 28.33 14.69 7.77
C ARG A 1 27.03 15.47 7.64
N GLY A 2 26.14 15.10 6.70
CA GLY A 2 24.93 15.86 6.38
C GLY A 2 23.92 15.82 7.52
N SER A 3 23.38 16.98 7.90
CA SER A 3 22.41 17.10 8.98
C SER A 3 21.11 16.38 8.60
N VAL A 4 20.71 15.42 9.43
CA VAL A 4 19.47 14.68 9.26
C VAL A 4 18.28 15.65 9.32
N GLY A 5 17.49 15.72 8.25
CA GLY A 5 16.40 16.69 8.11
C GLY A 5 15.35 16.60 9.22
N ARG A 6 14.66 17.72 9.52
CA ARG A 6 13.62 17.79 10.57
C ARG A 6 12.53 16.72 10.42
N ARG A 7 12.14 16.38 9.18
CA ARG A 7 11.17 15.32 8.88
C ARG A 7 11.68 13.93 9.26
N GLU A 8 12.96 13.66 9.01
CA GLU A 8 13.62 12.40 9.37
C GLU A 8 13.75 12.26 10.90
N ARG A 9 14.03 13.37 11.61
CA ARG A 9 14.02 13.42 13.08
C ARG A 9 12.63 13.22 13.67
N LEU A 10 11.57 13.79 13.08
CA LEU A 10 10.19 13.51 13.50
C LEU A 10 9.79 12.05 13.22
N ARG A 11 10.17 11.50 12.06
CA ARG A 11 9.95 10.09 11.74
C ARG A 11 10.65 9.17 12.74
N ARG A 12 11.89 9.49 13.13
CA ARG A 12 12.63 8.74 14.17
C ARG A 12 11.98 8.86 15.55
N ARG A 13 11.57 10.05 15.98
CA ARG A 13 10.87 10.24 17.27
C ARG A 13 9.50 9.56 17.31
N GLN A 14 8.76 9.50 16.20
CA GLN A 14 7.53 8.69 16.11
C GLN A 14 7.79 7.17 16.19
N ARG A 15 9.01 6.70 15.86
CA ARG A 15 9.41 5.31 16.11
C ARG A 15 9.64 5.02 17.60
N GLU A 16 9.92 6.03 18.40
CA GLU A 16 10.18 5.86 19.85
C GLU A 16 8.89 6.03 20.69
N HIS A 17 7.92 6.84 20.24
CA HIS A 17 6.66 7.13 20.97
C HIS A 17 5.50 6.14 20.73
N PHE A 18 5.76 4.92 20.27
CA PHE A 18 4.73 3.89 20.13
C PHE A 18 4.76 2.94 21.33
N VAL A 19 4.40 3.48 22.49
CA VAL A 19 4.37 2.75 23.76
C VAL A 19 3.05 1.98 23.87
N GLY A 20 3.08 0.75 24.41
CA GLY A 20 1.88 -0.05 24.71
C GLY A 20 1.41 -0.99 23.61
N ARG A 21 2.05 -0.99 22.43
CA ARG A 21 1.62 -1.79 21.27
C ARG A 21 2.49 -3.00 20.96
N ARG A 22 3.28 -3.42 21.97
CA ARG A 22 4.19 -4.56 21.86
C ARG A 22 3.43 -5.87 21.67
N GLY A 23 2.25 -6.00 22.29
CA GLY A 23 1.39 -7.17 22.12
C GLY A 23 0.91 -7.32 20.69
N GLU A 24 0.38 -6.25 20.08
CA GLU A 24 -0.11 -6.27 18.71
C GLU A 24 1.00 -6.50 17.68
N LEU A 25 2.21 -5.97 17.92
CA LEU A 25 3.39 -6.30 17.11
C LEU A 25 3.77 -7.77 17.25
N ALA A 26 3.76 -8.32 18.47
CA ALA A 26 4.12 -9.70 18.73
C ALA A 26 3.11 -10.70 18.12
N VAL A 27 1.81 -10.38 18.15
CA VAL A 27 0.77 -11.21 17.52
C VAL A 27 1.00 -11.34 16.02
N PHE A 28 1.21 -10.22 15.33
CA PHE A 28 1.47 -10.25 13.88
C PHE A 28 2.79 -10.95 13.56
N GLU A 29 3.85 -10.69 14.34
CA GLU A 29 5.14 -11.34 14.17
C GLU A 29 5.07 -12.86 14.40
N ALA A 30 4.29 -13.31 15.38
CA ALA A 30 4.05 -14.73 15.63
C ALA A 30 3.30 -15.37 14.45
N ASN A 31 2.29 -14.69 13.90
CA ASN A 31 1.59 -15.17 12.71
C ASN A 31 2.52 -15.30 11.50
N LEU A 32 3.40 -14.33 11.25
CA LEU A 32 4.41 -14.39 10.19
C LEU A 32 5.46 -15.50 10.37
N ARG A 33 5.54 -16.15 11.54
CA ARG A 33 6.42 -17.32 11.76
C ARG A 33 5.73 -18.64 11.44
N ARG A 34 4.40 -18.65 11.32
CA ARG A 34 3.62 -19.85 11.00
C ARG A 34 3.68 -20.15 9.51
N ASP A 35 3.39 -21.40 9.17
CA ASP A 35 3.16 -21.82 7.79
C ASP A 35 1.85 -21.19 7.28
N PRO A 36 1.83 -20.46 6.15
CA PRO A 36 0.61 -19.96 5.53
C PRO A 36 -0.42 -21.06 5.19
N GLY A 37 -0.02 -22.33 5.09
CA GLY A 37 -0.92 -23.47 4.90
C GLY A 37 -1.53 -24.05 6.17
N ALA A 38 -1.14 -23.57 7.35
CA ALA A 38 -1.64 -24.07 8.63
C ALA A 38 -3.02 -23.49 8.98
N ASP A 39 -3.85 -24.30 9.64
CA ASP A 39 -5.21 -23.91 10.07
C ASP A 39 -5.23 -22.72 11.05
N ASP A 40 -4.12 -22.46 11.76
CA ASP A 40 -3.96 -21.36 12.71
C ASP A 40 -3.29 -20.11 12.11
N TYR A 41 -3.10 -20.07 10.79
CA TYR A 41 -2.60 -18.90 10.08
C TYR A 41 -3.71 -17.88 9.85
N GLU A 42 -3.56 -16.69 10.44
CA GLU A 42 -4.50 -15.60 10.25
C GLU A 42 -4.16 -14.82 8.96
N PHE A 43 -5.11 -14.77 8.03
CA PHE A 43 -4.94 -14.04 6.77
C PHE A 43 -5.40 -12.59 6.87
N VAL A 44 -6.33 -12.28 7.78
CA VAL A 44 -6.97 -10.96 7.84
C VAL A 44 -6.88 -10.38 9.24
N PHE A 45 -6.09 -9.31 9.36
CA PHE A 45 -6.03 -8.52 10.59
C PHE A 45 -6.84 -7.24 10.45
N HIS A 46 -7.84 -7.06 11.31
CA HIS A 46 -8.62 -5.83 11.39
C HIS A 46 -8.17 -4.94 12.56
N VAL A 47 -7.50 -3.82 12.25
CA VAL A 47 -7.01 -2.86 13.26
C VAL A 47 -8.05 -1.79 13.54
N ARG A 48 -8.63 -1.81 14.76
CA ARG A 48 -9.63 -0.83 15.22
C ARG A 48 -9.10 0.07 16.33
N GLY A 49 -9.74 1.23 16.53
CA GLY A 49 -9.43 2.16 17.61
C GLY A 49 -9.76 3.63 17.26
N GLN A 50 -9.77 4.50 18.27
CA GLN A 50 -10.09 5.92 18.11
C GLN A 50 -9.15 6.64 17.12
N ALA A 51 -9.56 7.81 16.63
CA ALA A 51 -8.70 8.66 15.82
C ALA A 51 -7.44 9.06 16.61
N GLY A 52 -6.29 9.19 15.92
CA GLY A 52 -5.03 9.62 16.56
C GLY A 52 -4.27 8.55 17.35
N VAL A 53 -4.84 7.38 17.65
CA VAL A 53 -4.17 6.34 18.48
C VAL A 53 -3.02 5.58 17.80
N GLY A 54 -2.63 5.97 16.59
CA GLY A 54 -1.47 5.41 15.89
C GLY A 54 -1.73 4.14 15.05
N LYS A 55 -2.96 3.86 14.63
CA LYS A 55 -3.30 2.68 13.80
C LYS A 55 -2.46 2.58 12.52
N SER A 56 -2.36 3.66 11.75
CA SER A 56 -1.53 3.67 10.52
C SER A 56 -0.03 3.51 10.84
N THR A 57 0.40 3.90 12.04
CA THR A 57 1.77 3.64 12.51
C THR A 57 1.98 2.17 12.85
N LEU A 58 0.98 1.49 13.43
CA LEU A 58 1.02 0.04 13.66
C LEU A 58 1.17 -0.72 12.33
N VAL A 59 0.30 -0.43 11.35
CA VAL A 59 0.32 -1.09 10.04
C VAL A 59 1.64 -0.87 9.31
N ARG A 60 2.23 0.34 9.40
CA ARG A 60 3.57 0.60 8.86
C ARG A 60 4.68 -0.21 9.55
N ARG A 61 4.55 -0.52 10.83
CA ARG A 61 5.52 -1.39 11.54
C ARG A 61 5.36 -2.85 11.15
N TRP A 62 4.12 -3.34 11.05
CA TRP A 62 3.83 -4.67 10.53
C TRP A 62 4.42 -4.87 9.15
N ARG A 63 4.24 -3.90 8.24
CA ARG A 63 4.92 -3.90 6.94
C ARG A 63 6.44 -4.06 7.08
N GLY A 64 7.08 -3.28 7.95
CA GLY A 64 8.53 -3.40 8.18
C GLY A 64 8.94 -4.79 8.65
N GLN A 65 8.20 -5.40 9.59
CA GLN A 65 8.47 -6.77 10.07
C GLN A 65 8.31 -7.82 8.97
N ALA A 66 7.33 -7.65 8.07
CA ALA A 66 7.12 -8.53 6.93
C ALA A 66 8.23 -8.38 5.87
N GLU A 67 8.62 -7.13 5.55
CA GLU A 67 9.73 -6.83 4.64
C GLU A 67 11.06 -7.39 5.17
N GLU A 68 11.34 -7.27 6.47
CA GLU A 68 12.53 -7.85 7.12
C GLU A 68 12.61 -9.38 6.97
N ARG A 69 11.48 -10.04 6.72
CA ARG A 69 11.38 -11.49 6.47
C ARG A 69 11.37 -11.84 4.99
N GLY A 70 11.56 -10.87 4.10
CA GLY A 70 11.55 -11.05 2.65
C GLY A 70 10.15 -11.14 2.04
N ALA A 71 9.10 -10.77 2.77
CA ALA A 71 7.75 -10.76 2.22
C ALA A 71 7.54 -9.55 1.30
N LEU A 72 6.89 -9.77 0.15
CA LEU A 72 6.43 -8.69 -0.71
C LEU A 72 5.29 -7.94 -0.03
N CYS A 73 5.44 -6.63 0.15
CA CYS A 73 4.50 -5.82 0.90
C CYS A 73 3.95 -4.65 0.09
N VAL A 74 2.63 -4.48 0.10
CA VAL A 74 1.97 -3.30 -0.45
C VAL A 74 1.23 -2.57 0.66
N LEU A 75 1.36 -1.24 0.69
CA LEU A 75 0.60 -0.38 1.60
C LEU A 75 -0.07 0.73 0.79
N LEU A 76 -1.40 0.69 0.74
CA LEU A 76 -2.21 1.67 0.03
C LEU A 76 -2.63 2.83 0.94
N ALA A 77 -2.98 3.96 0.33
CA ALA A 77 -3.61 5.08 1.03
C ALA A 77 -5.08 4.76 1.34
N ASP A 78 -5.67 5.49 2.29
CA ASP A 78 -7.06 5.28 2.73
C ASP A 78 -8.08 5.52 1.61
N GLU A 79 -7.80 6.44 0.69
CA GLU A 79 -8.72 6.82 -0.38
C GLU A 79 -8.06 6.62 -1.74
N MET A 80 -8.70 5.80 -2.57
CA MET A 80 -8.30 5.55 -3.95
C MET A 80 -9.54 5.67 -4.85
N PRO A 81 -9.39 6.23 -6.07
CA PRO A 81 -10.53 6.58 -6.92
C PRO A 81 -11.27 5.38 -7.52
N GLY A 82 -10.78 4.15 -7.31
CA GLY A 82 -11.49 2.94 -7.72
C GLY A 82 -10.58 1.70 -7.86
N PRO A 83 -11.16 0.54 -8.21
CA PRO A 83 -10.45 -0.74 -8.27
C PRO A 83 -9.24 -0.74 -9.21
N VAL A 84 -9.34 -0.10 -10.38
CA VAL A 84 -8.22 -0.04 -11.34
C VAL A 84 -7.04 0.74 -10.76
N ALA A 85 -7.30 1.84 -10.06
CA ALA A 85 -6.24 2.63 -9.41
C ALA A 85 -5.58 1.84 -8.27
N VAL A 86 -6.37 1.07 -7.50
CA VAL A 86 -5.87 0.16 -6.47
C VAL A 86 -4.96 -0.91 -7.07
N MET A 87 -5.42 -1.63 -8.09
CA MET A 87 -4.62 -2.68 -8.74
C MET A 87 -3.35 -2.12 -9.39
N THR A 88 -3.44 -0.94 -10.01
CA THR A 88 -2.27 -0.24 -10.58
C THR A 88 -1.24 0.09 -9.51
N ALA A 89 -1.68 0.59 -8.35
CA ALA A 89 -0.79 0.89 -7.23
C ALA A 89 -0.13 -0.38 -6.66
N ILE A 90 -0.88 -1.48 -6.54
CA ILE A 90 -0.36 -2.79 -6.13
C ILE A 90 0.71 -3.28 -7.10
N ALA A 91 0.42 -3.33 -8.40
CA ALA A 91 1.36 -3.82 -9.42
C ALA A 91 2.66 -3.00 -9.43
N ARG A 92 2.54 -1.66 -9.35
CA ARG A 92 3.69 -0.76 -9.27
C ARG A 92 4.54 -1.03 -8.03
N ASP A 93 3.92 -1.17 -6.86
CA ASP A 93 4.65 -1.39 -5.61
C ASP A 93 5.32 -2.78 -5.57
N LEU A 94 4.70 -3.81 -6.14
CA LEU A 94 5.30 -5.14 -6.30
C LEU A 94 6.47 -5.15 -7.29
N SER A 95 6.33 -4.47 -8.43
CA SER A 95 7.41 -4.33 -9.42
C SER A 95 8.66 -3.67 -8.81
N ARG A 96 8.48 -2.65 -7.95
CA ARG A 96 9.59 -2.01 -7.21
C ARG A 96 10.30 -2.95 -6.23
N GLN A 97 9.68 -4.06 -5.87
CA GLN A 97 10.24 -5.11 -5.01
C GLN A 97 10.75 -6.31 -5.83
N GLY A 98 10.80 -6.20 -7.16
CA GLY A 98 11.28 -7.25 -8.07
C GLY A 98 10.21 -8.26 -8.49
N ALA A 99 8.95 -8.04 -8.13
CA ALA A 99 7.83 -8.92 -8.49
C ALA A 99 6.95 -8.27 -9.57
N GLU A 100 7.38 -8.38 -10.82
CA GLU A 100 6.65 -7.84 -11.97
C GLU A 100 5.40 -8.66 -12.30
N LEU A 101 4.29 -7.98 -12.60
CA LEU A 101 3.03 -8.61 -13.02
C LEU A 101 2.81 -8.40 -14.52
N ARG A 102 3.73 -8.91 -15.35
CA ARG A 102 3.81 -8.59 -16.80
C ARG A 102 2.50 -8.75 -17.58
N GLU A 103 1.73 -9.79 -17.28
CA GLU A 103 0.43 -10.00 -17.95
C GLU A 103 -0.61 -8.96 -17.52
N PHE A 104 -0.61 -8.56 -16.24
CA PHE A 104 -1.45 -7.48 -15.76
C PHE A 104 -1.04 -6.14 -16.38
N ASP A 105 0.27 -5.85 -16.48
CA ASP A 105 0.77 -4.60 -17.05
C ASP A 105 0.32 -4.41 -18.50
N LYS A 106 0.39 -5.47 -19.33
CA LYS A 106 -0.13 -5.46 -20.71
C LYS A 106 -1.63 -5.18 -20.78
N ARG A 107 -2.41 -5.82 -19.90
CA ARG A 107 -3.87 -5.61 -19.83
C ARG A 107 -4.20 -4.20 -19.37
N LEU A 108 -3.43 -3.64 -18.44
CA LEU A 108 -3.59 -2.29 -17.95
C LEU A 108 -3.29 -1.25 -19.03
N GLU A 109 -2.26 -1.46 -19.83
CA GLU A 109 -1.95 -0.61 -20.99
C GLU A 109 -3.11 -0.61 -21.99
N THR A 110 -3.62 -1.79 -22.34
CA THR A 110 -4.78 -1.94 -23.23
C THR A 110 -6.02 -1.24 -22.66
N TYR A 111 -6.25 -1.35 -21.34
CA TYR A 111 -7.35 -0.67 -20.66
C TYR A 111 -7.24 0.86 -20.80
N TRP A 112 -6.07 1.43 -20.52
CA TRP A 112 -5.88 2.88 -20.63
C TRP A 112 -5.97 3.38 -22.07
N GLN A 113 -5.49 2.60 -23.04
CA GLN A 113 -5.66 2.91 -24.45
C GLN A 113 -7.15 3.06 -24.81
N ARG A 114 -7.95 2.02 -24.53
CA ARG A 114 -9.39 2.03 -24.83
C ARG A 114 -10.14 3.13 -24.10
N ARG A 115 -9.75 3.41 -22.86
CA ARG A 115 -10.37 4.50 -22.08
C ARG A 115 -10.10 5.86 -22.72
N ARG A 116 -8.86 6.13 -23.14
CA ARG A 116 -8.52 7.38 -23.84
C ARG A 116 -9.25 7.52 -25.16
N GLU A 117 -9.33 6.44 -25.94
CA GLU A 117 -10.09 6.41 -27.20
C GLU A 117 -11.56 6.78 -26.94
N ALA A 118 -12.19 6.17 -25.92
CA ALA A 118 -13.57 6.47 -25.54
C ALA A 118 -13.77 7.91 -25.03
N GLU A 119 -12.87 8.42 -24.19
CA GLU A 119 -12.92 9.81 -23.70
C GLU A 119 -12.75 10.84 -24.84
N SER A 120 -11.88 10.55 -25.81
CA SER A 120 -11.67 11.41 -26.99
C SER A 120 -12.87 11.42 -27.95
N ALA A 121 -13.56 10.28 -28.09
CA ALA A 121 -14.77 10.17 -28.90
C ALA A 121 -15.99 10.86 -28.23
N ALA A 122 -15.96 11.04 -26.91
CA ALA A 122 -17.03 11.66 -26.14
C ALA A 122 -16.96 13.20 -26.06
N LEU A 123 -15.91 13.83 -26.61
CA LEU A 123 -15.77 15.28 -26.73
C LEU A 123 -16.08 15.74 -28.17
N PRO A 124 -17.36 15.92 -28.57
CA PRO A 124 -17.68 16.62 -29.80
C PRO A 124 -17.29 18.10 -29.69
N GLY A 125 -16.73 18.65 -30.77
CA GLY A 125 -16.22 20.01 -30.86
C GLY A 125 -17.21 21.05 -30.34
N VAL A 126 -16.70 21.95 -29.51
CA VAL A 126 -17.34 23.23 -29.21
C VAL A 126 -17.12 24.13 -30.43
N ASP A 127 -17.71 23.78 -31.56
CA ASP A 127 -17.59 24.53 -32.81
C ASP A 127 -18.76 25.50 -32.95
N GLY A 128 -18.51 26.76 -32.58
CA GLY A 128 -18.87 27.95 -33.36
C GLY A 128 -20.34 28.37 -33.43
N GLU A 129 -20.77 29.20 -32.48
CA GLU A 129 -21.82 30.19 -32.76
C GLU A 129 -21.12 31.50 -33.17
N GLY A 130 -21.21 31.82 -34.47
CA GLY A 130 -20.99 33.15 -35.03
C GLY A 130 -22.31 33.90 -35.20
#